data_AF-A0A0H3FGR8-F1
#
_entry.id   AF-A0A0H3FGR8-F1
#
_cell.length_a   1.000
_cell.length_b   1.000
_cell.length_c   1.000
_cell.angle_alpha   90.00
_cell.angle_beta   90.00
_cell.angle_gamma   90.00
#
_symmetry.space_group_name_H-M   'P 1'
#
loop_
_entity.id
_entity.type
_entity.pdbx_description
1 polymer ?
#
loop_
_entity_poly.entity_id
_entity_poly.type
_entity_poly.pdbx_seq_one_letter_code
_entity_poly.pdbx_strand_id
1 'polypeptide(L)'
;MPVTVTLLGQGTITVLTRSQAVTPDSRHFIASELLATEHRAAGDWYHHWPEEDCGNRLHAKALITLCQHHVLSSTESLLVYDSRYPAARGATPLLQSLLCHCPEFSEAWGICSGRFDPGEAYRLAQTLMQEECRLLYLYDPIQRLSQDPTPQESELHYLIFSARMLRK
;
A
#
# COMPACT_ATOMS: atom_id res chain seq x y z
N MET A 1 14.71 -26.03 -0.84
CA MET A 1 13.68 -27.11 -0.91
C MET A 1 12.38 -26.46 -1.40
N PRO A 2 11.41 -27.17 -2.01
CA PRO A 2 10.19 -26.52 -2.48
C PRO A 2 9.36 -26.04 -1.29
N VAL A 3 9.13 -24.73 -1.20
CA VAL A 3 8.27 -24.08 -0.21
C VAL A 3 6.84 -24.12 -0.73
N THR A 4 5.89 -24.54 0.12
CA THR A 4 4.47 -24.45 -0.24
C THR A 4 3.89 -23.15 0.29
N VAL A 5 3.45 -22.28 -0.62
CA VAL A 5 2.75 -21.04 -0.29
C VAL A 5 1.25 -21.28 -0.31
N THR A 6 0.59 -20.95 0.79
CA THR A 6 -0.86 -21.09 0.98
C THR A 6 -1.49 -19.74 1.27
N LEU A 7 -2.60 -19.42 0.60
CA LEU A 7 -3.44 -18.27 0.97
C LEU A 7 -4.23 -18.63 2.23
N LEU A 8 -4.00 -17.89 3.31
CA LEU A 8 -4.68 -18.07 4.59
C LEU A 8 -5.93 -17.19 4.72
N GLY A 9 -5.98 -16.06 4.03
CA GLY A 9 -7.08 -15.12 4.11
C GLY A 9 -6.99 -14.02 3.08
N GLN A 10 -8.14 -13.43 2.77
CA GLN A 10 -8.28 -12.30 1.86
C GLN A 10 -9.45 -11.43 2.31
N GLY A 11 -9.44 -10.16 1.92
CA GLY A 11 -10.56 -9.26 2.18
C GLY A 11 -10.32 -7.87 1.62
N THR A 12 -11.23 -6.97 1.99
CA THR A 12 -11.18 -5.56 1.61
C THR A 12 -11.38 -4.65 2.82
N ILE A 13 -10.86 -3.43 2.71
CA ILE A 13 -11.11 -2.33 3.63
C ILE A 13 -11.61 -1.16 2.80
N THR A 14 -12.85 -0.72 3.05
CA THR A 14 -13.38 0.50 2.44
C THR A 14 -12.80 1.73 3.14
N VAL A 15 -12.27 2.67 2.36
CA VAL A 15 -11.69 3.92 2.85
C VAL A 15 -12.33 5.08 2.13
N LEU A 16 -12.87 6.02 2.91
CA LEU A 16 -13.30 7.33 2.44
C LEU A 16 -12.15 8.32 2.56
N THR A 17 -11.99 9.19 1.56
CA THR A 17 -11.01 10.27 1.58
C THR A 17 -11.67 11.63 1.66
N ARG A 18 -10.98 12.56 2.34
CA ARG A 18 -11.23 13.99 2.23
C ARG A 18 -10.24 14.62 1.26
N SER A 19 -10.69 15.62 0.51
CA SER A 19 -9.83 16.40 -0.36
C SER A 19 -9.35 17.68 0.32
N GLN A 20 -8.12 18.08 -0.01
CA GLN A 20 -7.54 19.34 0.43
C GLN A 20 -6.76 19.95 -0.73
N ALA A 21 -7.04 21.22 -1.07
CA ALA A 21 -6.34 21.91 -2.14
C ALA A 21 -4.83 21.99 -1.87
N VAL A 22 -4.03 21.72 -2.90
CA VAL A 22 -2.57 21.85 -2.91
C VAL A 22 -2.23 23.34 -2.95
N THR A 23 -1.63 23.83 -1.88
CA THR A 23 -1.13 25.21 -1.84
C THR A 23 0.11 25.38 -2.72
N PRO A 24 0.39 26.60 -3.24
CA PRO A 24 1.55 26.87 -4.10
C PRO A 24 2.90 26.36 -3.55
N ASP A 25 3.12 26.43 -2.24
CA ASP A 25 4.34 25.94 -1.57
C ASP A 25 4.50 24.41 -1.59
N SER A 26 3.44 23.69 -1.92
CA SER A 26 3.38 22.22 -1.96
C SER A 26 3.49 21.66 -3.38
N ARG A 27 3.61 22.51 -4.41
CA ARG A 27 3.67 22.09 -5.83
C ARG A 27 4.95 21.33 -6.19
N HIS A 28 6.00 21.42 -5.38
CA HIS A 28 7.25 20.66 -5.57
C HIS A 28 7.06 19.14 -5.51
N PHE A 29 5.92 18.64 -4.99
CA PHE A 29 5.59 17.21 -4.91
C PHE A 29 4.80 16.69 -6.12
N ILE A 30 4.35 17.57 -7.02
CA ILE A 30 3.69 17.17 -8.26
C ILE A 30 4.80 16.93 -9.28
N ALA A 31 5.01 15.67 -9.69
CA ALA A 31 5.99 15.34 -10.73
C ALA A 31 5.70 16.19 -11.98
N SER A 32 6.66 17.06 -12.34
CA SER A 32 6.54 18.03 -13.43
C SER A 32 6.10 17.43 -14.77
N GLU A 33 6.27 16.13 -14.96
CA GLU A 33 5.90 15.38 -16.18
C GLU A 33 4.37 15.22 -16.33
N LEU A 34 3.61 15.19 -15.23
CA LEU A 34 2.13 15.20 -15.23
C LEU A 34 1.55 16.58 -15.56
N LEU A 35 2.33 17.65 -15.36
CA LEU A 35 1.93 19.02 -15.74
C LEU A 35 2.14 19.29 -17.24
N ALA A 36 2.93 18.46 -17.93
CA ALA A 36 3.34 18.70 -19.32
C ALA A 36 2.46 17.98 -20.37
N THR A 37 1.73 16.94 -19.98
CA THR A 37 1.04 16.06 -20.96
C THR A 37 -0.38 16.47 -21.29
N GLU A 38 -1.01 17.35 -20.51
CA GLU A 38 -2.36 17.84 -20.81
C GLU A 38 -2.36 19.35 -20.98
N HIS A 39 -2.66 19.81 -22.20
CA HIS A 39 -3.17 21.16 -22.50
C HIS A 39 -4.55 21.42 -21.82
N ARG A 40 -4.73 20.96 -20.58
CA ARG A 40 -5.88 21.30 -19.76
C ARG A 40 -5.48 22.50 -18.91
N ALA A 41 -6.40 23.46 -18.85
CA ALA A 41 -6.27 24.67 -18.04
C ALA A 41 -5.67 24.34 -16.67
N ALA A 42 -4.79 25.21 -16.17
CA ALA A 42 -4.15 25.08 -14.86
C ALA A 42 -5.21 24.94 -13.75
N GLY A 43 -5.69 23.72 -13.54
CA GLY A 43 -6.66 23.37 -12.51
C GLY A 43 -5.98 23.23 -11.17
N ASP A 44 -6.71 23.52 -10.10
CA ASP A 44 -6.24 23.28 -8.75
C ASP A 44 -6.04 21.78 -8.55
N TRP A 45 -4.92 21.41 -7.92
CA TRP A 45 -4.64 20.05 -7.50
C TRP A 45 -5.15 19.84 -6.08
N TYR A 46 -5.53 18.62 -5.75
CA TYR A 46 -6.04 18.24 -4.44
C TYR A 46 -5.32 17.01 -3.91
N HIS A 47 -4.89 17.09 -2.66
CA HIS A 47 -4.49 15.93 -1.88
C HIS A 47 -5.71 15.19 -1.38
N HIS A 48 -5.67 13.87 -1.48
CA HIS A 48 -6.70 12.98 -0.95
C HIS A 48 -6.11 12.16 0.19
N TRP A 49 -6.69 12.32 1.37
CA TRP A 49 -6.26 11.65 2.59
C TRP A 49 -7.43 10.86 3.19
N PRO A 50 -7.19 9.69 3.81
CA PRO A 50 -8.23 8.99 4.56
C PRO A 50 -8.90 9.91 5.58
N GLU A 51 -10.22 9.79 5.73
CA GLU A 51 -10.97 10.55 6.75
C GLU A 51 -10.63 10.06 8.16
N GLU A 52 -10.68 8.74 8.37
CA GLU A 52 -10.23 8.07 9.59
C GLU A 52 -8.76 7.65 9.45
N ASP A 53 -7.85 8.59 9.64
CA ASP A 53 -6.41 8.38 9.43
C ASP A 53 -5.64 7.97 10.70
N CYS A 54 -4.39 7.51 10.51
CA CYS A 54 -3.48 7.06 11.57
C CYS A 54 -2.78 8.20 12.34
N GLY A 55 -3.22 9.45 12.21
CA GLY A 55 -2.70 10.64 12.86
C GLY A 55 -1.79 11.50 11.97
N ASN A 56 -1.19 10.91 10.93
CA ASN A 56 -0.34 11.61 9.97
C ASN A 56 -0.95 11.72 8.56
N ARG A 57 -2.24 11.37 8.41
CA ARG A 57 -3.00 11.41 7.14
C ARG A 57 -2.53 10.44 6.06
N LEU A 58 -1.48 9.64 6.29
CA LEU A 58 -0.91 8.79 5.24
C LEU A 58 -1.61 7.44 5.09
N HIS A 59 -2.30 6.93 6.10
CA HIS A 59 -2.98 5.64 6.03
C HIS A 59 -4.30 5.69 6.77
N ALA A 60 -5.26 4.89 6.30
CA ALA A 60 -6.48 4.65 7.04
C ALA A 60 -6.14 3.90 8.33
N LYS A 61 -6.78 4.26 9.44
CA LYS A 61 -6.59 3.61 10.74
C LYS A 61 -6.84 2.11 10.65
N ALA A 62 -7.87 1.69 9.90
CA ALA A 62 -8.19 0.28 9.68
C ALA A 62 -7.05 -0.51 9.00
N LEU A 63 -6.32 0.12 8.06
CA LEU A 63 -5.15 -0.49 7.42
C LEU A 63 -4.04 -0.75 8.44
N ILE A 64 -3.74 0.23 9.30
CA ILE A 64 -2.73 0.09 10.36
C ILE A 64 -3.13 -1.02 11.33
N THR A 65 -4.39 -1.05 11.75
CA THR A 65 -4.91 -2.11 12.63
C THR A 65 -4.80 -3.49 12.00
N LEU A 66 -5.08 -3.64 10.69
CA LEU A 66 -4.88 -4.90 9.98
C LEU A 66 -3.40 -5.33 10.01
N CYS A 67 -2.48 -4.41 9.70
CA CYS A 67 -1.06 -4.68 9.71
C CYS A 67 -0.57 -5.14 11.08
N GLN A 68 -0.95 -4.43 12.15
CA GLN A 68 -0.56 -4.75 13.53
C GLN A 68 -1.10 -6.11 14.00
N HIS A 69 -2.34 -6.47 13.63
CA HIS A 69 -2.88 -7.80 13.95
C HIS A 69 -2.24 -8.94 13.14
N HIS A 70 -1.68 -8.65 11.98
CA HIS A 70 -1.12 -9.67 11.11
C HIS A 70 0.25 -10.17 11.62
N VAL A 71 1.03 -9.29 12.23
CA VAL A 71 2.35 -9.64 12.72
C VAL A 71 2.22 -10.67 13.85
N LEU A 72 2.82 -11.84 13.63
CA LEU A 72 3.01 -12.84 14.68
C LEU A 72 4.46 -12.76 15.18
N SER A 73 4.64 -12.59 16.47
CA SER A 73 5.97 -12.50 17.10
C SER A 73 6.85 -13.75 16.91
N SER A 74 6.27 -14.88 16.53
CA SER A 74 6.94 -16.17 16.38
C SER A 74 7.41 -16.50 14.97
N THR A 75 7.17 -15.63 13.99
CA THR A 75 7.31 -15.97 12.57
C THR A 75 7.74 -14.75 11.76
N GLU A 76 8.71 -14.90 10.87
CA GLU A 76 9.09 -13.82 9.96
C GLU A 76 7.86 -13.33 9.18
N SER A 77 7.68 -12.03 9.15
CA SER A 77 6.49 -11.38 8.58
C SER A 77 6.96 -10.38 7.54
N LEU A 78 6.56 -10.62 6.29
CA LEU A 78 6.86 -9.79 5.13
C LEU A 78 5.65 -8.91 4.80
N LEU A 79 5.91 -7.68 4.37
CA LEU A 79 4.89 -6.76 3.88
C LEU A 79 5.13 -6.46 2.40
N VAL A 80 4.11 -6.58 1.57
CA VAL A 80 4.11 -6.02 0.22
C VAL A 80 3.02 -4.96 0.15
N TYR A 81 3.41 -3.71 -0.07
CA TYR A 81 2.52 -2.57 -0.22
C TYR A 81 2.53 -2.10 -1.67
N ASP A 82 1.46 -2.43 -2.37
CA ASP A 82 1.21 -2.07 -3.76
C ASP A 82 0.33 -0.83 -3.81
N SER A 83 0.87 0.31 -4.23
CA SER A 83 0.15 1.58 -4.19
C SER A 83 0.25 2.33 -5.51
N ARG A 84 -0.79 3.09 -5.85
CA ARG A 84 -0.75 3.99 -7.00
C ARG A 84 0.27 5.10 -6.77
N TYR A 85 1.22 5.22 -7.70
CA TYR A 85 2.31 6.19 -7.72
C TYR A 85 3.27 6.08 -6.52
N PRO A 86 4.34 5.28 -6.64
CA PRO A 86 5.41 5.35 -5.65
C PRO A 86 6.12 6.69 -5.85
N ALA A 87 6.04 7.60 -4.87
CA ALA A 87 6.90 8.78 -4.88
C ALA A 87 8.34 8.29 -5.04
N ALA A 88 9.03 8.86 -6.03
CA ALA A 88 10.23 8.29 -6.63
C ALA A 88 11.32 7.91 -5.60
N ARG A 89 11.89 6.70 -5.80
CA ARG A 89 13.13 6.15 -5.23
C ARG A 89 13.08 5.73 -3.74
N GLY A 90 13.02 4.42 -3.53
CA GLY A 90 13.54 3.72 -2.33
C GLY A 90 12.92 4.17 -1.00
N ALA A 91 11.96 3.39 -0.51
CA ALA A 91 11.15 3.69 0.67
C ALA A 91 10.23 4.91 0.48
N THR A 92 9.10 4.70 -0.19
CA THR A 92 8.07 5.73 -0.35
C THR A 92 7.64 6.24 1.03
N PRO A 93 7.31 7.54 1.19
CA PRO A 93 6.80 8.07 2.47
C PRO A 93 5.62 7.26 3.03
N LEU A 94 4.82 6.66 2.13
CA LEU A 94 3.73 5.75 2.51
C LEU A 94 4.27 4.47 3.15
N LEU A 95 5.22 3.79 2.52
CA LEU A 95 5.80 2.57 3.09
C LEU A 95 6.54 2.86 4.40
N GLN A 96 7.30 3.95 4.46
CA GLN A 96 8.00 4.37 5.70
C GLN A 96 7.01 4.64 6.83
N SER A 97 5.95 5.41 6.55
CA SER A 97 4.88 5.66 7.53
C SER A 97 4.23 4.37 8.01
N LEU A 98 3.96 3.43 7.10
CA LEU A 98 3.37 2.14 7.44
C LEU A 98 4.28 1.33 8.37
N LEU A 99 5.58 1.30 8.08
CA LEU A 99 6.61 0.64 8.90
C LEU A 99 6.82 1.32 10.25
N CYS A 100 6.69 2.65 10.35
CA CYS A 100 6.72 3.35 11.63
C CYS A 100 5.59 2.88 12.57
N HIS A 101 4.44 2.52 12.01
CA HIS A 101 3.30 2.00 12.79
C HIS A 101 3.33 0.48 13.01
N CYS A 102 4.11 -0.25 12.21
CA CYS A 102 4.19 -1.71 12.21
C CYS A 102 5.66 -2.16 12.13
N PRO A 103 6.49 -1.85 13.15
CA PRO A 103 7.93 -2.12 13.11
C PRO A 103 8.28 -3.61 13.13
N GLU A 104 7.32 -4.48 13.41
CA GLU A 104 7.55 -5.92 13.57
C GLU A 104 7.62 -6.71 12.25
N PHE A 105 7.38 -6.05 11.09
CA PHE A 105 7.68 -6.67 9.79
C PHE A 105 9.20 -6.79 9.61
N SER A 106 9.68 -8.00 9.31
CA SER A 106 11.10 -8.26 9.10
C SER A 106 11.62 -7.64 7.80
N GLU A 107 10.75 -7.55 6.79
CA GLU A 107 11.05 -6.93 5.51
C GLU A 107 9.78 -6.35 4.89
N ALA A 108 9.93 -5.29 4.10
CA ALA A 108 8.81 -4.70 3.38
C ALA A 108 9.19 -4.19 1.99
N TRP A 109 8.24 -4.37 1.06
CA TRP A 109 8.40 -4.10 -0.36
C TRP A 109 7.33 -3.11 -0.82
N GLY A 110 7.76 -1.99 -1.40
CA GLY A 110 6.86 -1.04 -2.06
C GLY A 110 6.82 -1.31 -3.57
N ILE A 111 5.64 -1.60 -4.12
CA ILE A 111 5.44 -1.83 -5.55
C ILE A 111 4.31 -0.95 -6.11
N CYS A 112 4.18 -0.92 -7.43
CA CYS A 112 3.09 -0.25 -8.14
C CYS A 112 2.72 -1.07 -9.37
N SER A 113 1.84 -2.05 -9.20
CA SER A 113 1.32 -2.87 -10.30
C SER A 113 0.28 -2.14 -11.14
N GLY A 114 -0.34 -1.11 -10.57
CA GLY A 114 -1.43 -0.34 -11.17
C GLY A 114 -2.81 -0.97 -11.00
N ARG A 115 -2.92 -2.27 -10.70
CA ARG A 115 -4.20 -2.99 -10.50
C ARG A 115 -4.07 -4.15 -9.53
N PHE A 116 -5.13 -4.44 -8.79
CA PHE A 116 -5.18 -5.64 -7.95
C PHE A 116 -5.24 -6.90 -8.81
N ASP A 117 -4.31 -7.84 -8.57
CA ASP A 117 -4.29 -9.16 -9.20
C ASP A 117 -3.82 -10.21 -8.18
N PRO A 118 -4.73 -11.05 -7.64
CA PRO A 118 -4.37 -12.10 -6.68
C PRO A 118 -3.38 -13.14 -7.23
N GLY A 119 -3.39 -13.38 -8.54
CA GLY A 119 -2.49 -14.35 -9.19
C GLY A 119 -1.06 -13.83 -9.28
N GLU A 120 -0.89 -12.54 -9.58
CA GLU A 120 0.42 -11.87 -9.49
C GLU A 120 0.90 -11.79 -8.04
N ALA A 121 0.02 -11.44 -7.10
CA ALA A 121 0.35 -11.40 -5.68
C ALA A 121 0.80 -12.77 -5.15
N TYR A 122 0.14 -13.86 -5.58
CA TYR A 122 0.55 -15.23 -5.25
C TYR A 122 1.92 -15.58 -5.83
N ARG A 123 2.20 -15.25 -7.10
CA ARG A 123 3.52 -15.46 -7.72
C ARG A 123 4.62 -14.67 -7.04
N LEU A 124 4.33 -13.44 -6.63
CA LEU A 124 5.24 -12.63 -5.84
C LEU A 124 5.50 -13.26 -4.47
N ALA A 125 4.46 -13.75 -3.79
CA ALA A 125 4.61 -14.49 -2.54
C ALA A 125 5.48 -15.73 -2.72
N GLN A 126 5.32 -16.50 -3.80
CA GLN A 126 6.20 -17.64 -4.11
C GLN A 126 7.67 -17.25 -4.32
N THR A 127 7.93 -16.02 -4.75
CA THR A 127 9.28 -15.52 -5.00
C THR A 127 9.94 -14.97 -3.74
N LEU A 128 9.18 -14.22 -2.92
CA LEU A 128 9.70 -13.53 -1.74
C LEU A 128 9.77 -14.41 -0.50
N MET A 129 8.84 -15.36 -0.36
CA MET A 129 8.68 -16.12 0.87
C MET A 129 9.74 -17.21 1.01
N GLN A 130 10.46 -17.18 2.14
CA GLN A 130 11.35 -18.24 2.58
C GLN A 130 10.61 -19.23 3.50
N GLU A 131 11.33 -20.19 4.09
CA GLU A 131 10.73 -21.20 4.97
C GLU A 131 10.14 -20.55 6.23
N GLU A 132 8.94 -20.99 6.63
CA GLU A 132 8.28 -20.54 7.87
C GLU A 132 8.10 -19.01 7.97
N CYS A 133 7.67 -18.36 6.88
CA CYS A 133 7.30 -16.94 6.89
C CYS A 133 5.81 -16.71 6.58
N ARG A 134 5.31 -15.52 6.93
CA ARG A 134 4.01 -14.98 6.52
C ARG A 134 4.22 -13.75 5.66
N LEU A 135 3.30 -13.51 4.73
CA LEU A 135 3.31 -12.33 3.88
C LEU A 135 1.94 -11.68 3.88
N LEU A 136 1.90 -10.39 4.19
CA LEU A 136 0.74 -9.53 4.00
C LEU A 136 0.94 -8.74 2.71
N TYR A 137 0.10 -8.99 1.71
CA TYR A 137 0.02 -8.18 0.52
C TYR A 137 -1.14 -7.20 0.66
N LEU A 138 -0.88 -5.91 0.43
CA LEU A 138 -1.84 -4.82 0.48
C LEU A 138 -1.84 -4.09 -0.86
N TYR A 139 -3.02 -3.92 -1.45
CA TYR A 139 -3.22 -3.07 -2.62
C TYR A 139 -4.01 -1.82 -2.21
N ASP A 140 -3.38 -0.65 -2.35
CA ASP A 140 -3.92 0.68 -2.08
C ASP A 140 -4.16 1.44 -3.39
N PRO A 141 -5.43 1.46 -3.89
CA PRO A 141 -5.76 2.18 -5.12
C PRO A 141 -5.99 3.68 -4.92
N ILE A 142 -5.88 4.22 -3.69
CA ILE A 142 -6.23 5.62 -3.43
C ILE A 142 -5.37 6.53 -4.30
N GLN A 143 -6.03 7.40 -5.06
CA GLN A 143 -5.35 8.44 -5.82
C GLN A 143 -5.07 9.63 -4.91
N ARG A 144 -3.92 9.63 -4.22
CA ARG A 144 -3.54 10.65 -3.22
C ARG A 144 -3.38 12.06 -3.78
N LEU A 145 -3.24 12.21 -5.08
CA LEU A 145 -3.14 13.48 -5.77
C LEU A 145 -3.99 13.44 -7.04
N SER A 146 -5.00 14.32 -7.12
CA SER A 146 -5.95 14.38 -8.24
C SER A 146 -6.32 15.84 -8.52
N GLN A 147 -6.76 16.13 -9.74
CA GLN A 147 -7.40 17.41 -10.09
C GLN A 147 -8.88 17.45 -9.71
N ASP A 148 -9.46 16.30 -9.35
CA ASP A 148 -10.82 16.21 -8.86
C ASP A 148 -10.84 16.44 -7.32
N PRO A 149 -11.58 17.44 -6.82
CA PRO A 149 -11.77 17.64 -5.38
C PRO A 149 -12.76 16.67 -4.74
N THR A 150 -13.45 15.83 -5.50
CA THR A 150 -14.49 14.94 -4.97
C THR A 150 -13.89 13.89 -4.03
N PRO A 151 -14.39 13.75 -2.79
CA PRO A 151 -14.07 12.62 -1.91
C PRO A 151 -14.06 11.28 -2.64
N GLN A 152 -13.06 10.45 -2.39
CA GLN A 152 -12.93 9.13 -2.99
C GLN A 152 -13.40 8.08 -1.99
N GLU A 153 -14.22 7.14 -2.45
CA GLU A 153 -14.43 5.87 -1.78
C GLU A 153 -13.59 4.81 -2.50
N SER A 154 -12.71 4.14 -1.78
CA SER A 154 -11.75 3.19 -2.34
C SER A 154 -11.71 1.90 -1.53
N GLU A 155 -11.73 0.78 -2.22
CA GLU A 155 -11.53 -0.54 -1.62
C GLU A 155 -10.05 -0.91 -1.64
N LEU A 156 -9.43 -0.98 -0.47
CA LEU A 156 -8.09 -1.52 -0.31
C LEU A 156 -8.21 -3.04 -0.21
N HIS A 157 -7.45 -3.77 -1.01
CA HIS A 157 -7.48 -5.23 -0.99
C HIS A 157 -6.30 -5.77 -0.20
N TYR A 158 -6.52 -6.86 0.54
CA TYR A 158 -5.43 -7.55 1.22
C TYR A 158 -5.48 -9.06 1.00
N LEU A 159 -4.30 -9.67 0.96
CA LEU A 159 -4.09 -11.11 0.89
C LEU A 159 -3.05 -11.51 1.94
N ILE A 160 -3.30 -12.63 2.61
CA ILE A 160 -2.43 -13.17 3.63
C ILE A 160 -1.92 -14.53 3.18
N PHE A 161 -0.61 -14.67 3.04
CA PHE A 161 0.03 -15.92 2.68
C PHE A 161 0.85 -16.49 3.84
N SER A 162 1.05 -17.80 3.83
CA SER A 162 2.01 -18.50 4.68
C SER A 162 2.81 -19.50 3.87
N ALA A 163 4.09 -19.56 4.15
CA ALA A 163 5.02 -20.54 3.63
C ALA A 163 5.29 -21.60 4.68
N ARG A 164 5.24 -22.87 4.28
CA ARG A 164 5.71 -24.00 5.10
C ARG A 164 6.59 -24.92 4.27
N MET A 165 7.57 -25.52 4.94
CA MET A 165 8.37 -26.61 4.40
C MET A 165 7.53 -27.87 4.24
N LEU A 166 7.61 -28.52 3.08
CA LEU A 166 7.12 -29.88 2.90
C LEU A 166 8.06 -30.82 3.67
N ARG A 167 7.61 -31.33 4.82
CA ARG A 167 8.31 -32.42 5.51
C ARG A 167 8.19 -33.68 4.63
N LYS A 168 9.33 -34.25 4.26
CA LYS A 168 9.40 -35.56 3.56
C LYS A 168 8.95 -36.69 4.47
#